data_AF-A0AAW3ITP8-F1
#
_entry.id   AF-A0AAW3ITP8-F1
#
_cell.length_a   1.000
_cell.length_b   1.000
_cell.length_c   1.000
_cell.angle_alpha   90.00
_cell.angle_beta   90.00
_cell.angle_gamma   90.00
#
_symmetry.space_group_name_H-M   'P 1'
#
loop_
_entity.id
_entity.type
_entity.pdbx_description
1 polymer ?
#
loop_
_entity_poly.entity_id
_entity_poly.type
_entity_poly.pdbx_seq_one_letter_code
_entity_poly.pdbx_strand_id
1 'polypeptide(L)'
;MSKLEEVKKTFNEAIAGSSWWSRHIGSQFVDYLCLFVAKIVERMAAISSRALQESYLTLATKRTSILAGAETEGYVGRKAAPSKGCALVTNTGTKRVTLPKYSQCVADNQLRYTLMEAIDLMPQESAAVEVQQFEVSKMNYTVDEGKNWLAVAFPQELTKRIHNIIVRVNGEDWTHVFKFRNTDGKSKAYMEYYKPTDQLGVRFGNNNNGRAPATGDVIEFELWLTNGVTTLLDAQYLELIDMGIQSAYKDQLSIKTSTSIIGGAEPEDIESIRNNALYSPIYDEQIAWDSDYMTFVKRNISGVTWLSIWGEAEQEKLTGTPDVRNINTIFICAYSADKTDEILNQEIQVLFAGREGYNERYKLVERKDMPFTGTVKGKLYPSSNPEWATKVL
;
A
#
# COMPACT_ATOMS: atom_id res chain seq x y z
N MET A 1 19.16 17.21 -42.47
CA MET A 1 20.53 16.70 -42.64
C MET A 1 20.67 15.48 -41.75
N SER A 2 21.07 14.34 -42.29
CA SER A 2 21.20 13.11 -41.49
C SER A 2 22.40 13.22 -40.53
N LYS A 3 22.38 12.48 -39.41
CA LYS A 3 23.51 12.46 -38.45
C LYS A 3 24.83 12.06 -39.13
N LEU A 4 24.74 11.20 -40.14
CA LEU A 4 25.86 10.79 -40.97
C LEU A 4 26.43 11.96 -41.79
N GLU A 5 25.58 12.77 -42.41
CA GLU A 5 26.01 13.94 -43.18
C GLU A 5 26.68 14.99 -42.29
N GLU A 6 26.14 15.20 -41.09
CA GLU A 6 26.70 16.11 -40.09
C GLU A 6 28.08 15.64 -39.63
N VAL A 7 28.22 14.36 -39.26
CA VAL A 7 29.51 13.77 -38.87
C VAL A 7 30.51 13.78 -40.02
N LYS A 8 30.09 13.44 -41.25
CA LYS A 8 30.96 13.51 -42.44
C LYS A 8 31.45 14.93 -42.69
N LYS A 9 30.57 15.92 -42.59
CA LYS A 9 30.93 17.34 -42.76
C LYS A 9 31.97 17.75 -41.72
N THR A 10 31.69 17.54 -40.43
CA THR A 10 32.61 17.90 -39.34
C THR A 10 33.94 17.16 -39.43
N PHE A 11 33.92 15.86 -39.80
CA PHE A 11 35.15 15.07 -39.94
C PHE A 11 36.00 15.56 -41.13
N ASN A 12 35.38 15.82 -42.28
CA ASN A 12 36.06 16.35 -43.46
C ASN A 12 36.63 17.77 -43.19
N GLU A 13 35.90 18.63 -42.49
CA GLU A 13 36.40 19.94 -42.03
C GLU A 13 37.62 19.80 -41.11
N ALA A 14 37.60 18.83 -40.18
CA ALA A 14 38.70 18.59 -39.26
C ALA A 14 39.98 18.08 -39.95
N ILE A 15 39.86 17.22 -40.96
CA ILE A 15 41.04 16.65 -41.66
C ILE A 15 41.53 17.52 -42.83
N ALA A 16 40.75 18.51 -43.28
CA ALA A 16 41.12 19.41 -44.37
C ALA A 16 42.43 20.18 -44.11
N GLY A 17 42.69 20.53 -42.84
CA GLY A 17 43.93 21.22 -42.44
C GLY A 17 45.14 20.30 -42.22
N SER A 18 44.99 18.98 -42.35
CA SER A 18 46.07 18.03 -42.07
C SER A 18 46.96 17.79 -43.28
N SER A 19 48.28 17.87 -43.08
CA SER A 19 49.29 17.60 -44.11
C SER A 19 49.23 16.18 -44.69
N TRP A 20 48.79 15.19 -43.90
CA TRP A 20 48.73 13.79 -44.31
C TRP A 20 47.30 13.29 -44.51
N TRP A 21 46.34 13.72 -43.68
CA TRP A 21 44.97 13.17 -43.71
C TRP A 21 44.07 13.80 -44.78
N SER A 22 44.37 15.01 -45.27
CA SER A 22 43.59 15.71 -46.30
C SER A 22 43.43 14.92 -47.61
N ARG A 23 44.41 14.08 -47.96
CA ARG A 23 44.36 13.21 -49.15
C ARG A 23 43.29 12.11 -49.11
N HIS A 24 42.74 11.83 -47.93
CA HIS A 24 41.73 10.79 -47.74
C HIS A 24 40.29 11.34 -47.73
N ILE A 25 40.11 12.65 -47.92
CA ILE A 25 38.78 13.28 -48.04
C ILE A 25 38.04 12.65 -49.22
N GLY A 26 36.80 12.20 -48.99
CA GLY A 26 35.98 11.53 -50.00
C GLY A 26 36.38 10.08 -50.30
N SER A 27 37.35 9.50 -49.59
CA SER A 27 37.71 8.09 -49.73
C SER A 27 36.69 7.17 -49.03
N GLN A 28 36.53 5.94 -49.54
CA GLN A 28 35.69 4.91 -48.90
C GLN A 28 36.11 4.64 -47.45
N PHE A 29 37.42 4.70 -47.14
CA PHE A 29 37.92 4.53 -45.78
C PHE A 29 37.35 5.57 -44.82
N VAL A 30 37.43 6.86 -45.19
CA VAL A 30 36.86 7.95 -44.38
C VAL A 30 35.35 7.84 -44.30
N ASP A 31 34.68 7.41 -45.37
CA ASP A 31 33.23 7.20 -45.36
C ASP A 31 32.80 6.10 -44.38
N TYR A 32 33.51 4.96 -44.34
CA TYR A 32 33.23 3.89 -43.38
C TYR A 32 33.55 4.28 -41.95
N LEU A 33 34.63 5.03 -41.72
CA LEU A 33 34.98 5.55 -40.39
C LEU A 33 33.91 6.55 -39.89
N CYS A 34 33.50 7.49 -40.75
CA CYS A 34 32.42 8.43 -40.46
C CYS A 34 31.10 7.71 -40.18
N LEU A 35 30.79 6.65 -40.94
CA LEU A 35 29.60 5.83 -40.68
C LEU A 35 29.65 5.17 -39.30
N PHE A 36 30.79 4.58 -38.94
CA PHE A 36 30.98 3.96 -37.63
C PHE A 36 30.81 4.97 -36.49
N VAL A 37 31.49 6.13 -36.59
CA VAL A 37 31.37 7.21 -35.61
C VAL A 37 29.94 7.74 -35.53
N ALA A 38 29.28 7.97 -36.67
CA ALA A 38 27.88 8.40 -36.71
C ALA A 38 26.96 7.41 -35.99
N LYS A 39 27.15 6.10 -36.20
CA LYS A 39 26.38 5.08 -35.47
C LYS A 39 26.63 5.07 -33.97
N ILE A 40 27.86 5.32 -33.53
CA ILE A 40 28.16 5.49 -32.10
C ILE A 40 27.43 6.72 -31.55
N VAL A 41 27.53 7.87 -32.23
CA VAL A 41 26.90 9.13 -31.79
C VAL A 41 25.38 9.00 -31.75
N GLU A 42 24.76 8.41 -32.77
CA GLU A 42 23.32 8.13 -32.78
C GLU A 42 22.91 7.26 -31.59
N ARG A 43 23.66 6.18 -31.31
CA ARG A 43 23.38 5.29 -30.18
C ARG A 43 23.54 5.99 -28.84
N MET A 44 24.60 6.78 -28.67
CA MET A 44 24.83 7.55 -27.46
C MET A 44 23.74 8.60 -27.25
N ALA A 45 23.36 9.35 -28.28
CA ALA A 45 22.27 10.32 -28.19
C ALA A 45 20.94 9.65 -27.79
N ALA A 46 20.63 8.48 -28.37
CA ALA A 46 19.43 7.72 -28.02
C ALA A 46 19.46 7.15 -26.58
N ILE A 47 20.63 6.73 -26.09
CA ILE A 47 20.80 6.29 -24.70
C ILE A 47 20.66 7.48 -23.74
N SER A 48 21.33 8.60 -24.02
CA SER A 48 21.29 9.80 -23.18
C SER A 48 19.89 10.41 -23.12
N SER A 49 19.19 10.50 -24.25
CA SER A 49 17.80 11.00 -24.29
C SER A 49 16.88 10.14 -23.43
N ARG A 50 17.02 8.80 -23.52
CA ARG A 50 16.25 7.88 -22.69
C ARG A 50 16.65 7.93 -21.22
N ALA A 51 17.94 8.08 -20.89
CA ALA A 51 18.37 8.25 -19.51
C ALA A 51 17.81 9.55 -18.90
N LEU A 52 17.79 10.64 -19.68
CA LEU A 52 17.17 11.91 -19.28
C LEU A 52 15.67 11.74 -19.07
N GLN A 53 14.98 11.06 -19.98
CA GLN A 53 13.55 10.75 -19.82
C GLN A 53 13.29 9.96 -18.53
N GLU A 54 14.09 8.92 -18.26
CA GLU A 54 13.96 8.09 -17.06
C GLU A 54 14.34 8.80 -15.76
N SER A 55 15.06 9.93 -15.82
CA SER A 55 15.41 10.71 -14.64
C SER A 55 14.24 11.52 -14.07
N TYR A 56 13.24 11.82 -14.89
CA TYR A 56 12.05 12.53 -14.46
C TYR A 56 10.94 11.53 -14.15
N LEU A 57 10.47 11.47 -12.90
CA LEU A 57 9.41 10.56 -12.47
C LEU A 57 8.13 10.67 -13.33
N THR A 58 7.81 11.87 -13.81
CA THR A 58 6.66 12.11 -14.70
C THR A 58 6.78 11.44 -16.07
N LEU A 59 8.01 11.27 -16.58
CA LEU A 59 8.30 10.75 -17.92
C LEU A 59 8.89 9.34 -17.91
N ALA A 60 9.28 8.86 -16.73
CA ALA A 60 9.88 7.55 -16.54
C ALA A 60 8.91 6.44 -16.95
N THR A 61 9.42 5.49 -17.72
CA THR A 61 8.64 4.35 -18.22
C THR A 61 9.12 3.02 -17.63
N LYS A 62 10.38 2.96 -17.18
CA LYS A 62 10.90 1.74 -16.55
C LYS A 62 10.43 1.66 -15.11
N ARG A 63 9.93 0.49 -14.72
CA ARG A 63 9.57 0.16 -13.33
C ARG A 63 10.66 0.54 -12.34
N THR A 64 11.92 0.24 -12.64
CA THR A 64 13.06 0.54 -11.76
C THR A 64 13.23 2.04 -11.51
N SER A 65 13.03 2.87 -12.55
CA SER A 65 13.16 4.32 -12.45
C SER A 65 11.98 4.93 -11.69
N ILE A 66 10.77 4.42 -11.94
CA ILE A 66 9.55 4.82 -11.23
C ILE A 66 9.69 4.53 -9.74
N LEU A 67 10.15 3.33 -9.37
CA LEU A 67 10.36 2.97 -7.97
C LEU A 67 11.47 3.79 -7.32
N ALA A 68 12.56 4.11 -8.02
CA ALA A 68 13.61 5.01 -7.52
C ALA A 68 13.09 6.43 -7.28
N GLY A 69 12.25 6.94 -8.18
CA GLY A 69 11.59 8.23 -8.00
C GLY A 69 10.59 8.21 -6.83
N ALA A 70 9.77 7.15 -6.73
CA ALA A 70 8.85 6.97 -5.60
C ALA A 70 9.60 6.88 -4.26
N GLU A 71 10.74 6.19 -4.20
CA GLU A 71 11.62 6.15 -3.03
C GLU A 71 12.13 7.55 -2.63
N THR A 72 12.55 8.35 -3.61
CA THR A 72 13.00 9.74 -3.38
C THR A 72 11.89 10.57 -2.74
N GLU A 73 10.67 10.37 -3.21
CA GLU A 73 9.48 11.01 -2.67
C GLU A 73 9.01 10.40 -1.33
N GLY A 74 9.55 9.25 -0.93
CA GLY A 74 9.17 8.50 0.26
C GLY A 74 7.86 7.73 0.11
N TYR A 75 7.35 7.57 -1.12
CA TYR A 75 6.08 6.93 -1.40
C TYR A 75 6.24 5.41 -1.54
N VAL A 76 5.49 4.68 -0.73
CA VAL A 76 5.26 3.24 -0.89
C VAL A 76 3.81 3.07 -1.31
N GLY A 77 3.61 2.52 -2.52
CA GLY A 77 2.30 2.21 -3.05
C GLY A 77 1.47 1.29 -2.15
N ARG A 78 0.15 1.36 -2.33
CA ARG A 78 -0.80 0.58 -1.53
C ARG A 78 -0.46 -0.91 -1.62
N LYS A 79 -0.26 -1.51 -0.46
CA LYS A 79 -0.01 -2.95 -0.29
C LYS A 79 -1.24 -3.78 -0.64
N ALA A 80 -1.04 -5.08 -0.84
CA ALA A 80 -2.14 -6.00 -1.03
C ALA A 80 -3.05 -6.00 0.23
N ALA A 81 -4.35 -6.13 0.04
CA ALA A 81 -5.32 -6.23 1.14
C ALA A 81 -5.92 -7.64 1.18
N PRO A 82 -6.03 -8.27 2.36
CA PRO A 82 -6.56 -9.61 2.48
C PRO A 82 -8.08 -9.62 2.33
N SER A 83 -8.62 -10.71 1.75
CA SER A 83 -10.03 -11.02 1.85
C SER A 83 -10.41 -11.26 3.32
N LYS A 84 -11.61 -10.82 3.71
CA LYS A 84 -12.10 -10.86 5.09
C LYS A 84 -13.48 -11.49 5.16
N GLY A 85 -13.79 -12.10 6.30
CA GLY A 85 -15.10 -12.66 6.63
C GLY A 85 -15.12 -13.12 8.07
N CYS A 86 -16.09 -13.95 8.43
CA CYS A 86 -16.25 -14.49 9.78
C CYS A 86 -16.24 -16.02 9.75
N ALA A 87 -15.74 -16.61 10.83
CA ALA A 87 -15.85 -18.04 11.09
C ALA A 87 -16.48 -18.29 12.47
N LEU A 88 -17.24 -19.37 12.56
CA LEU A 88 -17.72 -19.93 13.81
C LEU A 88 -16.72 -20.99 14.28
N VAL A 89 -16.12 -20.75 15.43
CA VAL A 89 -15.21 -21.69 16.11
C VAL A 89 -15.97 -22.35 17.24
N THR A 90 -16.08 -23.68 17.20
CA THR A 90 -16.81 -24.47 18.20
C THR A 90 -15.88 -25.45 18.88
N ASN A 91 -15.87 -25.45 20.21
CA ASN A 91 -15.19 -26.47 21.00
C ASN A 91 -16.06 -27.72 21.12
N THR A 92 -15.76 -28.75 20.33
CA THR A 92 -16.46 -30.04 20.35
C THR A 92 -15.92 -31.00 21.41
N GLY A 93 -14.83 -30.63 22.09
CA GLY A 93 -14.20 -31.43 23.13
C GLY A 93 -14.89 -31.37 24.50
N THR A 94 -14.24 -31.98 25.48
CA THR A 94 -14.66 -32.04 26.89
C THR A 94 -13.83 -31.14 27.81
N LYS A 95 -12.81 -30.47 27.26
CA LYS A 95 -11.90 -29.58 28.00
C LYS A 95 -11.98 -28.16 27.45
N ARG A 96 -11.62 -27.18 28.27
CA ARG A 96 -11.48 -25.79 27.85
C ARG A 96 -10.36 -25.67 26.81
N VAL A 97 -10.61 -24.89 25.76
CA VAL A 97 -9.68 -24.64 24.66
C VAL A 97 -9.40 -23.15 24.54
N THR A 98 -8.12 -22.79 24.45
CA THR A 98 -7.67 -21.40 24.30
C THR A 98 -6.78 -21.26 23.07
N LEU A 99 -7.15 -20.41 22.11
CA LEU A 99 -6.34 -20.07 20.94
C LEU A 99 -5.83 -18.63 21.07
N PRO A 100 -4.53 -18.37 20.85
CA PRO A 100 -4.02 -17.01 20.80
C PRO A 100 -4.55 -16.28 19.56
N LYS A 101 -4.52 -14.94 19.63
CA LYS A 101 -4.71 -14.08 18.47
C LYS A 101 -3.74 -14.48 17.35
N TYR A 102 -4.19 -14.37 16.10
CA TYR A 102 -3.42 -14.70 14.90
C TYR A 102 -3.12 -16.20 14.69
N SER A 103 -3.94 -17.07 15.30
CA SER A 103 -3.89 -18.50 15.02
C SER A 103 -4.17 -18.79 13.54
N GLN A 104 -3.31 -19.61 12.92
CA GLN A 104 -3.36 -19.91 11.48
C GLN A 104 -4.19 -21.16 11.20
N CYS A 105 -5.07 -21.09 10.21
CA CYS A 105 -5.85 -22.19 9.69
C CYS A 105 -5.61 -22.37 8.19
N VAL A 106 -5.89 -23.54 7.65
CA VAL A 106 -5.84 -23.86 6.22
C VAL A 106 -7.23 -24.32 5.76
N ALA A 107 -7.68 -23.82 4.61
CA ALA A 107 -8.92 -24.31 3.98
C ALA A 107 -8.60 -25.34 2.88
N ASP A 108 -9.64 -25.95 2.31
CA ASP A 108 -9.51 -26.94 1.22
C ASP A 108 -8.76 -26.39 0.00
N ASN A 109 -8.85 -25.08 -0.24
CA ASN A 109 -8.12 -24.38 -1.31
C ASN A 109 -6.61 -24.23 -1.04
N GLN A 110 -6.10 -24.81 0.05
CA GLN A 110 -4.69 -24.75 0.49
C GLN A 110 -4.18 -23.35 0.82
N LEU A 111 -5.07 -22.36 0.93
CA LEU A 111 -4.73 -21.03 1.40
C LEU A 111 -4.80 -20.97 2.91
N ARG A 112 -3.94 -20.13 3.48
CA ARG A 112 -3.92 -19.85 4.91
C ARG A 112 -4.86 -18.70 5.25
N TYR A 113 -5.55 -18.87 6.36
CA TYR A 113 -6.51 -17.95 6.94
C TYR A 113 -6.13 -17.73 8.41
N THR A 114 -6.21 -16.49 8.86
CA THR A 114 -5.79 -16.10 10.19
C THR A 114 -7.00 -15.67 11.01
N LEU A 115 -7.13 -16.24 12.21
CA LEU A 115 -8.13 -15.79 13.19
C LEU A 115 -7.63 -14.50 13.84
N MET A 116 -8.44 -13.44 13.77
CA MET A 116 -8.02 -12.09 14.19
C MET A 116 -8.14 -11.85 15.69
N GLU A 117 -8.77 -12.77 16.42
CA GLU A 117 -9.10 -12.65 17.83
C GLU A 117 -8.52 -13.82 18.63
N ALA A 118 -8.27 -13.58 19.92
CA ALA A 118 -7.98 -14.66 20.86
C ALA A 118 -9.29 -15.32 21.26
N ILE A 119 -9.28 -16.64 21.37
CA ILE A 119 -10.47 -17.45 21.64
C ILE A 119 -10.27 -18.20 22.94
N ASP A 120 -11.30 -18.22 23.77
CA ASP A 120 -11.36 -18.97 25.01
C ASP A 120 -12.73 -19.61 25.11
N LEU A 121 -12.79 -20.93 24.92
CA LEU A 121 -14.05 -21.67 24.82
C LEU A 121 -14.11 -22.77 25.87
N MET A 122 -15.17 -22.75 26.68
CA MET A 122 -15.57 -23.88 27.49
C MET A 122 -16.05 -25.05 26.59
N PRO A 123 -16.13 -26.28 27.12
CA PRO A 123 -16.66 -27.41 26.36
C PRO A 123 -18.04 -27.10 25.76
N GLN A 124 -18.23 -27.42 24.47
CA GLN A 124 -19.46 -27.19 23.70
C GLN A 124 -19.82 -25.71 23.45
N GLU A 125 -18.90 -24.78 23.75
CA GLU A 125 -19.08 -23.36 23.46
C GLU A 125 -18.66 -23.02 22.02
N SER A 126 -19.30 -22.00 21.45
CA SER A 126 -18.98 -21.47 20.12
C SER A 126 -18.75 -19.96 20.18
N ALA A 127 -17.78 -19.47 19.43
CA ALA A 127 -17.54 -18.04 19.22
C ALA A 127 -17.44 -17.73 17.72
N ALA A 128 -18.05 -16.62 17.31
CA ALA A 128 -17.84 -16.06 15.98
C ALA A 128 -16.63 -15.13 16.03
N VAL A 129 -15.70 -15.29 15.09
CA VAL A 129 -14.46 -14.51 15.02
C VAL A 129 -14.21 -14.00 13.61
N GLU A 130 -13.60 -12.81 13.50
CA GLU A 130 -13.13 -12.31 12.21
C GLU A 130 -11.96 -13.18 11.70
N VAL A 131 -12.01 -13.50 10.41
CA VAL A 131 -10.99 -14.26 9.70
C VAL A 131 -10.52 -13.49 8.47
N GLN A 132 -9.21 -13.46 8.28
CA GLN A 132 -8.60 -12.79 7.12
C GLN A 132 -7.67 -13.74 6.36
N GLN A 133 -7.63 -13.61 5.04
CA GLN A 133 -6.74 -14.40 4.19
C GLN A 133 -5.33 -13.80 4.19
N PHE A 134 -4.50 -14.26 5.12
CA PHE A 134 -3.06 -14.03 5.09
C PHE A 134 -2.33 -15.12 5.87
N GLU A 135 -1.03 -15.23 5.63
CA GLU A 135 -0.07 -16.02 6.40
C GLU A 135 0.96 -15.14 7.07
N VAL A 136 1.45 -15.57 8.23
CA VAL A 136 2.51 -14.87 8.95
C VAL A 136 3.85 -15.50 8.63
N SER A 137 4.77 -14.73 8.06
CA SER A 137 6.15 -15.11 7.80
C SER A 137 7.10 -14.31 8.69
N LYS A 138 8.01 -15.00 9.39
CA LYS A 138 8.98 -14.37 10.28
C LYS A 138 10.37 -14.41 9.65
N MET A 139 11.06 -13.27 9.67
CA MET A 139 12.44 -13.13 9.19
C MET A 139 13.26 -12.43 10.27
N ASN A 140 14.41 -12.99 10.61
CA ASN A 140 15.34 -12.36 11.54
C ASN A 140 16.53 -11.80 10.78
N TYR A 141 16.99 -10.63 11.21
CA TYR A 141 18.19 -9.97 10.71
C TYR A 141 19.05 -9.53 11.89
N THR A 142 20.28 -10.04 11.96
CA THR A 142 21.25 -9.62 12.97
C THR A 142 22.08 -8.47 12.42
N VAL A 143 22.25 -7.42 13.21
CA VAL A 143 23.01 -6.23 12.81
C VAL A 143 24.51 -6.51 12.95
N ASP A 144 25.19 -6.73 11.82
CA ASP A 144 26.64 -6.99 11.78
C ASP A 144 27.46 -5.74 12.11
N GLU A 145 27.03 -4.57 11.63
CA GLU A 145 27.69 -3.29 11.83
C GLU A 145 26.66 -2.19 12.10
N GLY A 146 26.88 -1.40 13.16
CA GLY A 146 26.06 -0.26 13.52
C GLY A 146 26.17 0.83 12.46
N LYS A 147 25.18 0.89 11.56
CA LYS A 147 25.16 1.81 10.43
C LYS A 147 24.00 2.80 10.56
N ASN A 148 24.31 4.08 10.43
CA ASN A 148 23.29 5.12 10.24
C ASN A 148 22.51 4.85 8.93
N TRP A 149 21.18 4.95 9.00
CA TRP A 149 20.32 4.61 7.87
C TRP A 149 20.44 3.14 7.42
N LEU A 150 20.56 2.22 8.39
CA LEU A 150 20.49 0.79 8.11
C LEU A 150 19.22 0.50 7.32
N ALA A 151 19.36 -0.20 6.19
CA ALA A 151 18.27 -0.51 5.28
C ALA A 151 18.27 -2.00 5.00
N VAL A 152 17.15 -2.66 5.25
CA VAL A 152 16.96 -4.09 5.08
C VAL A 152 15.88 -4.29 4.02
N ALA A 153 16.25 -4.92 2.91
CA ALA A 153 15.31 -5.24 1.83
C ALA A 153 14.78 -6.66 1.98
N PHE A 154 13.49 -6.84 1.76
CA PHE A 154 12.85 -8.15 1.76
C PHE A 154 13.09 -8.89 0.44
N PRO A 155 12.94 -10.23 0.42
CA PRO A 155 12.95 -11.00 -0.81
C PRO A 155 11.94 -10.47 -1.83
N GLN A 156 12.32 -10.44 -3.11
CA GLN A 156 11.52 -9.84 -4.17
C GLN A 156 10.17 -10.57 -4.33
N GLU A 157 10.15 -11.89 -4.21
CA GLU A 157 8.92 -12.69 -4.32
C GLU A 157 7.87 -12.37 -3.25
N LEU A 158 8.28 -11.87 -2.08
CA LEU A 158 7.34 -11.54 -1.01
C LEU A 158 6.69 -10.17 -1.21
N THR A 159 7.37 -9.26 -1.92
CA THR A 159 6.98 -7.83 -2.00
C THR A 159 5.54 -7.61 -2.43
N LYS A 160 5.05 -8.36 -3.42
CA LYS A 160 3.66 -8.24 -3.91
C LYS A 160 2.60 -8.79 -2.95
N ARG A 161 3.00 -9.68 -2.05
CA ARG A 161 2.11 -10.36 -1.10
C ARG A 161 2.06 -9.66 0.25
N ILE A 162 3.03 -8.80 0.57
CA ILE A 162 3.08 -8.11 1.86
C ILE A 162 1.86 -7.19 1.99
N HIS A 163 1.03 -7.48 2.98
CA HIS A 163 -0.09 -6.66 3.44
C HIS A 163 0.34 -5.73 4.58
N ASN A 164 1.07 -6.27 5.55
CA ASN A 164 1.52 -5.55 6.73
C ASN A 164 2.92 -6.00 7.16
N ILE A 165 3.65 -5.11 7.83
CA ILE A 165 4.99 -5.36 8.36
C ILE A 165 4.98 -4.93 9.83
N ILE A 166 5.30 -5.87 10.72
CA ILE A 166 5.57 -5.57 12.12
C ILE A 166 7.07 -5.75 12.35
N VAL A 167 7.70 -4.73 12.93
CA VAL A 167 9.14 -4.70 13.18
C VAL A 167 9.39 -4.70 14.67
N ARG A 168 10.22 -5.64 15.13
CA ARG A 168 10.68 -5.71 16.52
C ARG A 168 12.20 -5.73 16.57
N VAL A 169 12.81 -4.97 17.47
CA VAL A 169 14.26 -5.01 17.71
C VAL A 169 14.48 -5.47 19.13
N ASN A 170 15.16 -6.60 19.31
CA ASN A 170 15.37 -7.25 20.61
C ASN A 170 14.06 -7.44 21.41
N GLY A 171 12.95 -7.73 20.72
CA GLY A 171 11.63 -7.92 21.31
C GLY A 171 10.83 -6.64 21.58
N GLU A 172 11.38 -5.46 21.31
CA GLU A 172 10.63 -4.19 21.41
C GLU A 172 9.99 -3.82 20.08
N ASP A 173 8.71 -3.45 20.08
CA ASP A 173 8.00 -2.99 18.88
C ASP A 173 8.51 -1.61 18.42
N TRP A 174 8.66 -1.46 17.10
CA TRP A 174 8.99 -0.20 16.44
C TRP A 174 7.81 0.25 15.58
N THR A 175 7.69 1.56 15.36
CA THR A 175 6.56 2.16 14.63
C THR A 175 6.98 2.66 13.25
N HIS A 176 6.11 2.47 12.27
CA HIS A 176 6.28 3.07 10.96
C HIS A 176 6.04 4.58 11.04
N VAL A 177 6.98 5.38 10.53
CA VAL A 177 6.89 6.85 10.50
C VAL A 177 7.38 7.37 9.15
N PHE A 178 6.49 8.06 8.42
CA PHE A 178 6.83 8.68 7.14
C PHE A 178 7.99 9.67 7.29
N LYS A 179 9.07 9.45 6.54
CA LYS A 179 10.31 10.25 6.52
C LYS A 179 10.87 10.59 7.92
N PHE A 180 10.63 9.74 8.92
CA PHE A 180 11.05 9.97 10.32
C PHE A 180 10.59 11.33 10.89
N ARG A 181 9.45 11.85 10.43
CA ARG A 181 8.93 13.12 10.94
C ARG A 181 8.50 13.01 12.40
N ASN A 182 8.70 14.09 13.14
CA ASN A 182 8.42 14.15 14.58
C ASN A 182 9.12 13.05 15.40
N THR A 183 10.30 12.60 14.94
CA THR A 183 11.13 11.65 15.68
C THR A 183 12.36 12.35 16.21
N ASP A 184 12.87 11.85 17.34
CA ASP A 184 14.16 12.21 17.90
C ASP A 184 15.14 11.04 17.79
N GLY A 185 16.38 11.23 18.26
CA GLY A 185 17.42 10.21 18.23
C GLY A 185 17.14 8.94 19.05
N LYS A 186 16.08 8.95 19.88
CA LYS A 186 15.69 7.82 20.74
C LYS A 186 14.44 7.11 20.25
N SER A 187 13.70 7.74 19.34
CA SER A 187 12.43 7.26 18.81
C SER A 187 12.61 5.92 18.07
N LYS A 188 11.82 4.92 18.46
CA LYS A 188 11.80 3.58 17.87
C LYS A 188 10.99 3.59 16.58
N ALA A 189 11.51 4.26 15.57
CA ALA A 189 10.84 4.51 14.31
C ALA A 189 11.54 3.83 13.14
N TYR A 190 10.77 3.42 12.14
CA TYR A 190 11.27 2.96 10.86
C TYR A 190 10.45 3.55 9.72
N MET A 191 11.01 3.57 8.52
CA MET A 191 10.28 3.92 7.30
C MET A 191 10.30 2.74 6.33
N GLU A 192 9.24 2.57 5.57
CA GLU A 192 9.22 1.65 4.45
C GLU A 192 9.74 2.33 3.18
N TYR A 193 10.35 1.56 2.29
CA TYR A 193 10.83 2.07 1.01
C TYR A 193 10.85 0.97 -0.06
N TYR A 194 10.75 1.39 -1.32
CA TYR A 194 11.04 0.51 -2.45
C TYR A 194 12.49 0.66 -2.88
N LYS A 195 13.14 -0.46 -3.14
CA LYS A 195 14.40 -0.49 -3.86
C LYS A 195 14.13 -0.52 -5.36
N PRO A 196 15.00 0.05 -6.22
CA PRO A 196 14.86 -0.02 -7.68
C PRO A 196 14.81 -1.45 -8.24
N THR A 197 15.24 -2.45 -7.46
CA THR A 197 15.15 -3.88 -7.77
C THR A 197 13.78 -4.50 -7.49
N ASP A 198 12.74 -3.69 -7.25
CA ASP A 198 11.37 -4.13 -6.99
C ASP A 198 11.21 -4.88 -5.66
N GLN A 199 12.01 -4.50 -4.67
CA GLN A 199 11.97 -5.06 -3.33
C GLN A 199 11.43 -4.01 -2.36
N LEU A 200 10.41 -4.37 -1.58
CA LEU A 200 10.04 -3.60 -0.40
C LEU A 200 11.10 -3.80 0.68
N GLY A 201 11.36 -2.76 1.47
CA GLY A 201 12.30 -2.82 2.57
C GLY A 201 11.95 -1.86 3.68
N VAL A 202 12.67 -1.99 4.78
CA VAL A 202 12.58 -1.12 5.95
C VAL A 202 13.90 -0.42 6.16
N ARG A 203 13.85 0.89 6.41
CA ARG A 203 15.00 1.72 6.77
C ARG A 203 14.83 2.23 8.19
N PHE A 204 15.92 2.23 8.93
CA PHE A 204 16.01 2.74 10.29
C PHE A 204 16.69 4.12 10.33
N GLY A 205 16.61 4.79 11.48
CA GLY A 205 17.13 6.14 11.65
C GLY A 205 18.66 6.23 11.74
N ASN A 206 19.15 7.37 12.22
CA ASN A 206 20.57 7.69 12.34
C ASN A 206 20.98 8.20 13.73
N ASN A 207 20.19 7.90 14.77
CA ASN A 207 20.33 8.43 16.13
C ASN A 207 20.14 9.96 16.25
N ASN A 208 19.66 10.62 15.20
CA ASN A 208 19.17 12.00 15.25
C ASN A 208 17.69 12.05 14.83
N ASN A 209 17.37 11.45 13.70
CA ASN A 209 16.02 11.28 13.16
C ASN A 209 15.65 9.78 13.26
N GLY A 210 15.17 9.38 14.44
CA GLY A 210 14.95 7.98 14.78
C GLY A 210 16.22 7.27 15.25
N ARG A 211 16.04 6.29 16.14
CA ARG A 211 17.11 5.44 16.66
C ARG A 211 17.66 4.54 15.56
N ALA A 212 18.98 4.37 15.50
CA ALA A 212 19.61 3.35 14.68
C ALA A 212 19.83 2.07 15.52
N PRO A 213 19.52 0.87 15.00
CA PRO A 213 19.91 -0.39 15.62
C PRO A 213 21.43 -0.48 15.83
N ALA A 214 21.84 -1.02 16.97
CA ALA A 214 23.25 -1.19 17.33
C ALA A 214 23.79 -2.54 16.80
N THR A 215 25.12 -2.64 16.70
CA THR A 215 25.77 -3.93 16.39
C THR A 215 25.34 -5.00 17.39
N GLY A 216 24.93 -6.16 16.89
CA GLY A 216 24.47 -7.29 17.69
C GLY A 216 22.96 -7.26 18.00
N ASP A 217 22.24 -6.20 17.67
CA ASP A 217 20.78 -6.19 17.77
C ASP A 217 20.18 -7.21 16.79
N VAL A 218 19.14 -7.91 17.24
CA VAL A 218 18.36 -8.83 16.41
C VAL A 218 17.04 -8.17 16.06
N ILE A 219 16.84 -7.96 14.77
CA ILE A 219 15.62 -7.38 14.20
C ILE A 219 14.74 -8.53 13.71
N GLU A 220 13.57 -8.67 14.32
CA GLU A 220 12.51 -9.59 13.87
C GLU A 220 11.53 -8.81 13.00
N PHE A 221 11.36 -9.28 11.77
CA PHE A 221 10.32 -8.84 10.84
C PHE A 221 9.23 -9.89 10.80
N GLU A 222 8.02 -9.49 11.14
CA GLU A 222 6.82 -10.29 10.97
C GLU A 222 6.05 -9.72 9.77
N LEU A 223 6.09 -10.45 8.66
CA LEU A 223 5.46 -10.09 7.40
C LEU A 223 4.12 -10.80 7.32
N TRP A 224 3.04 -10.03 7.16
CA TRP A 224 1.72 -10.58 6.87
C TRP A 224 1.58 -10.67 5.34
N LEU A 225 1.51 -11.89 4.82
CA LEU A 225 1.50 -12.18 3.40
C LEU A 225 0.10 -12.62 2.96
N THR A 226 -0.52 -11.86 2.07
CA THR A 226 -1.83 -12.17 1.49
C THR A 226 -1.70 -12.55 0.02
N ASN A 227 -2.70 -13.25 -0.50
CA ASN A 227 -2.84 -13.52 -1.93
C ASN A 227 -3.78 -12.51 -2.60
N GLY A 228 -4.19 -11.45 -1.90
CA GLY A 228 -5.03 -10.39 -2.46
C GLY A 228 -6.45 -10.90 -2.69
N VAL A 229 -6.90 -10.87 -3.95
CA VAL A 229 -8.28 -11.22 -4.31
C VAL A 229 -8.49 -12.73 -4.23
N THR A 230 -9.08 -13.19 -3.12
CA THR A 230 -9.42 -14.61 -2.91
C THR A 230 -10.87 -14.75 -2.48
N THR A 231 -11.46 -15.92 -2.76
CA THR A 231 -12.84 -16.25 -2.38
C THR A 231 -12.87 -17.58 -1.64
N LEU A 232 -13.46 -17.57 -0.45
CA LEU A 232 -13.86 -18.77 0.29
C LEU A 232 -15.35 -18.66 0.58
N LEU A 233 -16.12 -19.70 0.26
CA LEU A 233 -17.57 -19.70 0.46
C LEU A 233 -17.92 -19.87 1.94
N ASP A 234 -19.18 -19.64 2.28
CA ASP A 234 -19.71 -19.93 3.61
C ASP A 234 -19.80 -21.45 3.84
N ALA A 235 -19.89 -21.84 5.12
CA ALA A 235 -19.96 -23.23 5.58
C ALA A 235 -18.77 -24.14 5.18
N GLN A 236 -17.64 -23.56 4.79
CA GLN A 236 -16.40 -24.28 4.49
C GLN A 236 -15.59 -24.50 5.78
N TYR A 237 -14.95 -25.67 5.89
CA TYR A 237 -14.13 -26.00 7.04
C TYR A 237 -12.76 -25.33 6.96
N LEU A 238 -12.26 -24.91 8.11
CA LEU A 238 -10.88 -24.45 8.29
C LEU A 238 -10.19 -25.40 9.26
N GLU A 239 -9.07 -25.99 8.83
CA GLU A 239 -8.25 -26.81 9.69
C GLU A 239 -7.20 -25.97 10.40
N LEU A 240 -7.09 -26.08 11.72
CA LEU A 240 -6.03 -25.42 12.46
C LEU A 240 -4.66 -25.98 12.04
N ILE A 241 -3.73 -25.09 11.73
CA ILE A 241 -2.34 -25.45 11.42
C ILE A 241 -1.60 -25.66 12.74
N ASP A 242 -0.83 -26.74 12.83
CA ASP A 242 -0.14 -27.11 14.07
C ASP A 242 0.80 -25.99 14.55
N MET A 243 0.47 -25.43 15.73
CA MET A 243 1.24 -24.40 16.42
C MET A 243 1.88 -24.93 17.72
N GLY A 244 2.28 -26.21 17.75
CA GLY A 244 2.99 -26.80 18.89
C GLY A 244 2.03 -27.32 19.96
N ILE A 245 1.96 -26.66 21.14
CA ILE A 245 1.10 -27.10 22.27
C ILE A 245 -0.39 -27.16 21.87
N GLN A 246 -0.78 -26.38 20.87
CA GLN A 246 -2.11 -26.30 20.28
C GLN A 246 -2.52 -27.54 19.46
N SER A 247 -1.58 -28.42 19.07
CA SER A 247 -1.87 -29.67 18.34
C SER A 247 -2.90 -30.55 19.06
N ALA A 248 -2.89 -30.56 20.39
CA ALA A 248 -3.82 -31.32 21.22
C ALA A 248 -5.30 -30.86 21.08
N TYR A 249 -5.52 -29.65 20.56
CA TYR A 249 -6.86 -29.09 20.36
C TYR A 249 -7.39 -29.26 18.94
N LYS A 250 -6.57 -29.72 17.97
CA LYS A 250 -6.97 -29.86 16.56
C LYS A 250 -8.23 -30.73 16.42
N ASP A 251 -8.29 -31.83 17.15
CA ASP A 251 -9.42 -32.77 17.10
C ASP A 251 -10.63 -32.34 17.96
N GLN A 252 -10.48 -31.27 18.74
CA GLN A 252 -11.52 -30.75 19.66
C GLN A 252 -12.14 -29.45 19.17
N LEU A 253 -11.74 -28.95 18.00
CA LEU A 253 -12.21 -27.70 17.43
C LEU A 253 -12.84 -27.95 16.04
N SER A 254 -14.05 -27.43 15.85
CA SER A 254 -14.67 -27.32 14.54
C SER A 254 -14.70 -25.85 14.15
N ILE A 255 -13.93 -25.47 13.13
CA ILE A 255 -13.91 -24.11 12.58
C ILE A 255 -14.60 -24.13 11.22
N LYS A 256 -15.64 -23.31 11.06
CA LYS A 256 -16.41 -23.18 9.82
C LYS A 256 -16.60 -21.72 9.45
N THR A 257 -16.46 -21.36 8.19
CA THR A 257 -16.85 -20.02 7.73
C THR A 257 -18.34 -19.80 7.96
N SER A 258 -18.69 -18.68 8.62
CA SER A 258 -20.07 -18.26 8.81
C SER A 258 -20.52 -17.27 7.73
N THR A 259 -19.58 -16.51 7.18
CA THR A 259 -19.77 -15.68 5.99
C THR A 259 -18.69 -16.01 4.96
N SER A 260 -18.95 -15.69 3.69
CA SER A 260 -17.93 -15.83 2.65
C SER A 260 -16.75 -14.88 2.92
N ILE A 261 -15.52 -15.37 2.76
CA ILE A 261 -14.30 -14.58 2.91
C ILE A 261 -13.95 -14.00 1.54
N ILE A 262 -14.20 -12.70 1.34
CA ILE A 262 -14.03 -11.96 0.08
C ILE A 262 -13.51 -10.53 0.35
N GLY A 263 -13.36 -9.71 -0.69
CA GLY A 263 -13.03 -8.28 -0.53
C GLY A 263 -11.54 -7.94 -0.42
N GLY A 264 -10.65 -8.88 -0.77
CA GLY A 264 -9.23 -8.60 -0.92
C GLY A 264 -8.94 -7.66 -2.09
N ALA A 265 -7.73 -7.11 -2.14
CA ALA A 265 -7.29 -6.22 -3.21
C ALA A 265 -5.83 -6.49 -3.60
N GLU A 266 -5.55 -6.36 -4.88
CA GLU A 266 -4.19 -6.39 -5.40
C GLU A 266 -3.39 -5.15 -4.95
N PRO A 267 -2.04 -5.29 -4.85
CA PRO A 267 -1.18 -4.14 -4.62
C PRO A 267 -1.29 -3.15 -5.79
N GLU A 268 -0.94 -1.91 -5.51
CA GLU A 268 -1.00 -0.82 -6.48
C GLU A 268 -0.16 -1.11 -7.74
N ASP A 269 -0.70 -0.78 -8.92
CA ASP A 269 0.03 -0.92 -10.17
C ASP A 269 1.10 0.17 -10.33
N ILE A 270 2.05 -0.04 -11.24
CA ILE A 270 3.21 0.85 -11.38
C ILE A 270 2.86 2.25 -11.88
N GLU A 271 1.82 2.39 -12.71
CA GLU A 271 1.40 3.68 -13.24
C GLU A 271 0.65 4.49 -12.19
N SER A 272 -0.18 3.83 -11.39
CA SER A 272 -0.77 4.43 -10.19
C SER A 272 0.33 4.84 -9.20
N ILE A 273 1.34 4.00 -8.95
CA ILE A 273 2.49 4.36 -8.10
C ILE A 273 3.21 5.60 -8.63
N ARG A 274 3.48 5.67 -9.95
CA ARG A 274 4.11 6.82 -10.58
C ARG A 274 3.30 8.10 -10.36
N ASN A 275 1.99 8.05 -10.62
CA ASN A 275 1.10 9.19 -10.45
C ASN A 275 0.96 9.60 -8.98
N ASN A 276 0.74 8.64 -8.09
CA ASN A 276 0.56 8.92 -6.67
C ASN A 276 1.85 9.39 -6.01
N ALA A 277 3.03 8.90 -6.41
CA ALA A 277 4.31 9.42 -5.92
C ALA A 277 4.52 10.90 -6.27
N LEU A 278 3.96 11.42 -7.38
CA LEU A 278 4.06 12.84 -7.73
C LEU A 278 3.26 13.76 -6.81
N TYR A 279 2.14 13.28 -6.28
CA TYR A 279 1.19 14.10 -5.53
C TYR A 279 1.13 13.78 -4.04
N SER A 280 1.47 12.55 -3.65
CA SER A 280 1.46 12.07 -2.26
C SER A 280 2.36 12.86 -1.32
N PRO A 281 3.57 13.31 -1.68
CA PRO A 281 4.47 14.01 -0.75
C PRO A 281 3.93 15.35 -0.25
N ILE A 282 2.94 15.91 -0.96
CA ILE A 282 2.19 17.10 -0.52
C ILE A 282 1.36 16.77 0.72
N TYR A 283 0.77 15.56 0.74
CA TYR A 283 -0.06 15.02 1.82
C TYR A 283 0.84 14.24 2.80
N ASP A 284 1.49 14.97 3.70
CA ASP A 284 2.58 14.51 4.57
C ASP A 284 2.16 13.60 5.74
N GLU A 285 1.01 12.93 5.64
CA GLU A 285 0.32 12.25 6.76
C GLU A 285 0.03 13.17 7.97
N GLN A 286 0.39 14.45 7.88
CA GLN A 286 -0.09 15.52 8.74
C GLN A 286 -1.47 15.94 8.25
N ILE A 287 -2.35 16.16 9.20
CA ILE A 287 -3.76 16.38 8.93
C ILE A 287 -4.06 17.85 9.22
N ALA A 288 -3.67 18.71 8.27
CA ALA A 288 -3.80 20.15 8.42
C ALA A 288 -4.97 20.68 7.59
N TRP A 289 -5.19 20.13 6.41
CA TRP A 289 -6.24 20.54 5.47
C TRP A 289 -7.29 19.46 5.27
N ASP A 290 -8.51 19.86 4.91
CA ASP A 290 -9.65 18.99 4.60
C ASP A 290 -9.29 17.80 3.68
N SER A 291 -8.53 18.07 2.62
CA SER A 291 -8.05 17.09 1.65
C SER A 291 -6.99 16.14 2.22
N ASP A 292 -6.19 16.58 3.20
CA ASP A 292 -5.25 15.71 3.93
C ASP A 292 -6.03 14.68 4.75
N TYR A 293 -7.05 15.13 5.49
CA TYR A 293 -7.94 14.25 6.25
C TYR A 293 -8.60 13.22 5.34
N MET A 294 -9.13 13.67 4.19
CA MET A 294 -9.81 12.77 3.25
C MET A 294 -8.86 11.72 2.68
N THR A 295 -7.64 12.11 2.32
CA THR A 295 -6.62 11.22 1.77
C THR A 295 -6.15 10.23 2.84
N PHE A 296 -5.92 10.70 4.06
CA PHE A 296 -5.49 9.88 5.19
C PHE A 296 -6.51 8.78 5.53
N VAL A 297 -7.81 9.13 5.60
CA VAL A 297 -8.89 8.15 5.82
C VAL A 297 -8.94 7.13 4.68
N LYS A 298 -8.91 7.57 3.41
CA LYS A 298 -8.97 6.67 2.24
C LYS A 298 -7.77 5.74 2.11
N ARG A 299 -6.59 6.14 2.59
CA ARG A 299 -5.38 5.30 2.58
C ARG A 299 -5.43 4.18 3.62
N ASN A 300 -6.02 4.45 4.78
CA ASN A 300 -6.02 3.52 5.90
C ASN A 300 -7.29 2.66 5.97
N ILE A 301 -8.42 3.15 5.43
CA ILE A 301 -9.71 2.46 5.46
C ILE A 301 -10.17 2.16 4.03
N SER A 302 -10.27 0.87 3.70
CA SER A 302 -10.81 0.39 2.42
C SER A 302 -12.34 0.44 2.38
N GLY A 303 -12.90 0.55 1.17
CA GLY A 303 -14.35 0.48 0.93
C GLY A 303 -15.10 1.81 1.10
N VAL A 304 -14.43 2.92 1.42
CA VAL A 304 -15.07 4.24 1.54
C VAL A 304 -15.49 4.75 0.15
N THR A 305 -16.80 4.80 -0.09
CA THR A 305 -17.41 5.27 -1.35
C THR A 305 -17.52 6.79 -1.38
N TRP A 306 -17.89 7.40 -0.25
CA TRP A 306 -18.03 8.85 -0.11
C TRP A 306 -17.49 9.31 1.25
N LEU A 307 -16.89 10.50 1.27
CA LEU A 307 -16.27 11.07 2.46
C LEU A 307 -16.31 12.59 2.35
N SER A 308 -16.75 13.24 3.42
CA SER A 308 -16.71 14.69 3.57
C SER A 308 -16.17 15.03 4.96
N ILE A 309 -15.26 16.01 4.98
CA ILE A 309 -14.59 16.46 6.20
C ILE A 309 -14.58 17.98 6.17
N TRP A 310 -14.96 18.61 7.28
CA TRP A 310 -15.07 20.06 7.36
C TRP A 310 -14.74 20.58 8.76
N GLY A 311 -14.51 21.89 8.84
CA GLY A 311 -14.17 22.59 10.07
C GLY A 311 -15.29 23.48 10.62
N GLU A 312 -14.95 24.26 11.65
CA GLU A 312 -15.84 25.16 12.38
C GLU A 312 -16.72 26.05 11.48
N ALA A 313 -16.11 26.81 10.57
CA ALA A 313 -16.84 27.79 9.75
C ALA A 313 -17.90 27.16 8.84
N GLU A 314 -17.70 25.91 8.41
CA GLU A 314 -18.67 25.18 7.60
C GLU A 314 -19.74 24.53 8.47
N GLN A 315 -19.36 24.01 9.65
CA GLN A 315 -20.32 23.49 10.61
C GLN A 315 -21.31 24.57 11.07
N GLU A 316 -20.82 25.78 11.37
CA GLU A 316 -21.67 26.89 11.82
C GLU A 316 -22.61 27.39 10.72
N LYS A 317 -22.22 27.29 9.45
CA LYS A 317 -23.11 27.53 8.32
C LYS A 317 -24.19 26.46 8.22
N LEU A 318 -23.87 25.21 8.49
CA LEU A 318 -24.81 24.08 8.45
C LEU A 318 -25.81 24.12 9.62
N THR A 319 -25.35 24.45 10.84
CA THR A 319 -26.21 24.56 12.03
C THR A 319 -26.92 25.92 12.13
N GLY A 320 -26.46 26.93 11.38
CA GLY A 320 -26.98 28.30 11.40
C GLY A 320 -26.70 29.04 12.70
N THR A 321 -25.86 28.49 13.58
CA THR A 321 -25.55 29.04 14.92
C THR A 321 -24.06 28.87 15.24
N PRO A 322 -23.37 29.95 15.63
CA PRO A 322 -22.01 29.85 16.15
C PRO A 322 -21.98 29.09 17.48
N ASP A 323 -21.06 28.15 17.66
CA ASP A 323 -20.91 27.38 18.89
C ASP A 323 -19.43 27.21 19.24
N VAL A 324 -19.05 27.67 20.43
CA VAL A 324 -17.69 27.55 20.99
C VAL A 324 -17.21 26.09 21.04
N ARG A 325 -18.13 25.13 21.10
CA ARG A 325 -17.80 23.70 21.07
C ARG A 325 -17.25 23.23 19.72
N ASN A 326 -17.46 24.00 18.65
CA ASN A 326 -16.95 23.69 17.31
C ASN A 326 -15.48 24.10 17.14
N ILE A 327 -14.93 24.92 18.03
CA ILE A 327 -13.52 25.35 17.98
C ILE A 327 -12.61 24.13 18.01
N ASN A 328 -11.64 24.11 17.09
CA ASN A 328 -10.70 23.00 16.87
C ASN A 328 -11.36 21.64 16.66
N THR A 329 -12.65 21.61 16.29
CA THR A 329 -13.36 20.36 16.02
C THR A 329 -13.42 20.11 14.52
N ILE A 330 -12.90 18.96 14.12
CA ILE A 330 -12.98 18.46 12.74
C ILE A 330 -14.15 17.49 12.66
N PHE A 331 -15.07 17.80 11.75
CA PHE A 331 -16.29 17.04 11.54
C PHE A 331 -16.08 16.08 10.36
N ILE A 332 -16.43 14.80 10.55
CA ILE A 332 -16.19 13.76 9.56
C ILE A 332 -17.51 13.00 9.31
N CYS A 333 -17.87 12.86 8.04
CA CYS A 333 -19.00 12.05 7.59
C CYS A 333 -18.56 11.17 6.43
N ALA A 334 -18.75 9.85 6.55
CA ALA A 334 -18.29 8.88 5.58
C ALA A 334 -19.42 7.91 5.21
N TYR A 335 -19.34 7.32 4.01
CA TYR A 335 -20.25 6.31 3.52
C TYR A 335 -19.47 5.22 2.78
N SER A 336 -19.86 3.98 3.00
CA SER A 336 -19.33 2.81 2.32
C SER A 336 -20.50 1.96 1.83
N ALA A 337 -20.42 1.46 0.60
CA ALA A 337 -21.39 0.48 0.09
C ALA A 337 -21.21 -0.90 0.75
N ASP A 338 -20.01 -1.19 1.27
CA ASP A 338 -19.63 -2.51 1.77
C ASP A 338 -19.69 -2.63 3.31
N LYS A 339 -19.81 -1.50 4.03
CA LYS A 339 -19.76 -1.45 5.51
C LYS A 339 -20.95 -0.67 6.07
N THR A 340 -21.44 -1.05 7.25
CA THR A 340 -22.45 -0.25 7.97
C THR A 340 -21.83 1.03 8.56
N ASP A 341 -22.66 2.04 8.78
CA ASP A 341 -22.21 3.34 9.29
C ASP A 341 -21.55 3.18 10.67
N GLU A 342 -21.98 2.25 11.52
CA GLU A 342 -21.37 1.99 12.84
C GLU A 342 -19.94 1.44 12.74
N ILE A 343 -19.71 0.43 11.90
CA ILE A 343 -18.39 -0.19 11.73
C ILE A 343 -17.43 0.83 11.13
N LEU A 344 -17.87 1.55 10.10
CA LEU A 344 -17.07 2.58 9.45
C LEU A 344 -16.69 3.69 10.43
N ASN A 345 -17.64 4.14 11.25
CA ASN A 345 -17.40 5.14 12.29
C ASN A 345 -16.40 4.66 13.36
N GLN A 346 -16.46 3.39 13.76
CA GLN A 346 -15.49 2.81 14.69
C GLN A 346 -14.08 2.75 14.09
N GLU A 347 -13.95 2.29 12.84
CA GLU A 347 -12.66 2.27 12.15
C GLU A 347 -12.05 3.67 12.05
N ILE A 348 -12.86 4.69 11.74
CA ILE A 348 -12.41 6.08 11.68
C ILE A 348 -11.99 6.58 13.07
N GLN A 349 -12.76 6.30 14.13
CA GLN A 349 -12.36 6.70 15.49
C GLN A 349 -11.03 6.07 15.91
N VAL A 350 -10.84 4.78 15.65
CA VAL A 350 -9.58 4.08 15.95
C VAL A 350 -8.42 4.67 15.15
N LEU A 351 -8.66 5.06 13.89
CA LEU A 351 -7.65 5.64 13.03
C LEU A 351 -7.10 6.98 13.58
N PHE A 352 -7.97 7.83 14.13
CA PHE A 352 -7.60 9.14 14.68
C PHE A 352 -7.24 9.12 16.18
N ALA A 353 -7.55 8.03 16.89
CA ALA A 353 -7.23 7.89 18.32
C ALA A 353 -5.71 8.04 18.57
N GLY A 354 -5.34 8.95 19.47
CA GLY A 354 -3.95 9.20 19.86
C GLY A 354 -3.12 10.01 18.85
N ARG A 355 -3.75 10.60 17.82
CA ARG A 355 -3.10 11.43 16.79
C ARG A 355 -3.41 12.92 16.91
N GLU A 356 -3.83 13.37 18.08
CA GLU A 356 -4.15 14.77 18.36
C GLU A 356 -2.88 15.62 18.29
N GLY A 357 -2.65 16.31 17.15
CA GLY A 357 -1.43 17.07 16.92
C GLY A 357 -1.37 18.37 17.73
N TYR A 358 -2.42 19.18 17.63
CA TYR A 358 -2.46 20.55 18.19
C TYR A 358 -3.82 20.89 18.84
N ASN A 359 -4.31 20.03 19.74
CA ASN A 359 -5.62 20.15 20.44
C ASN A 359 -6.87 20.03 19.56
N GLU A 360 -6.77 19.33 18.43
CA GLU A 360 -7.90 19.02 17.57
C GLU A 360 -8.81 17.97 18.21
N ARG A 361 -10.11 18.07 17.95
CA ARG A 361 -11.10 17.08 18.36
C ARG A 361 -11.79 16.52 17.13
N TYR A 362 -11.92 15.21 17.05
CA TYR A 362 -12.61 14.57 15.94
C TYR A 362 -14.04 14.24 16.34
N LYS A 363 -15.00 14.74 15.56
CA LYS A 363 -16.42 14.46 15.76
C LYS A 363 -17.02 13.83 14.51
N LEU A 364 -17.51 12.60 14.67
CA LEU A 364 -18.27 11.96 13.62
C LEU A 364 -19.68 12.55 13.55
N VAL A 365 -20.12 12.82 12.33
CA VAL A 365 -21.44 13.39 12.04
C VAL A 365 -22.26 12.35 11.30
N GLU A 366 -23.47 12.12 11.79
CA GLU A 366 -24.41 11.22 11.15
C GLU A 366 -24.74 11.67 9.73
N ARG A 367 -24.76 10.70 8.82
CA ARG A 367 -25.12 10.91 7.43
C ARG A 367 -26.60 11.25 7.32
N LYS A 368 -26.91 12.37 6.68
CA LYS A 368 -28.28 12.78 6.41
C LYS A 368 -28.64 12.44 4.96
N ASP A 369 -29.23 11.27 4.77
CA ASP A 369 -29.74 10.86 3.47
C ASP A 369 -30.98 11.69 3.09
N MET A 370 -30.95 12.33 1.91
CA MET A 370 -32.09 13.04 1.36
C MET A 370 -32.68 12.20 0.23
N PRO A 371 -33.74 11.40 0.49
CA PRO A 371 -34.37 10.61 -0.56
C PRO A 371 -34.99 11.55 -1.59
N PHE A 372 -34.71 11.31 -2.87
CA PHE A 372 -35.36 12.02 -3.97
C PHE A 372 -36.15 11.02 -4.82
N THR A 373 -37.35 11.43 -5.23
CA THR A 373 -38.20 10.62 -6.12
C THR A 373 -38.07 11.16 -7.53
N GLY A 374 -37.36 10.43 -8.40
CA GLY A 374 -37.28 10.73 -9.83
C GLY A 374 -38.38 10.01 -10.62
N THR A 375 -39.11 10.72 -11.48
CA THR A 375 -40.01 10.08 -12.47
C THR A 375 -39.26 9.89 -13.79
N VAL A 376 -38.94 8.64 -14.12
CA VAL A 376 -38.30 8.30 -15.40
C VAL A 376 -39.40 8.05 -16.45
N LYS A 377 -39.49 8.92 -17.46
CA LYS A 377 -40.38 8.72 -18.62
C LYS A 377 -39.55 8.22 -19.80
N GLY A 378 -39.69 6.94 -20.16
CA GLY A 378 -39.08 6.35 -21.34
C GLY A 378 -40.06 6.27 -22.51
N LYS A 379 -39.56 6.37 -23.75
CA LYS A 379 -40.28 5.98 -24.96
C LYS A 379 -39.62 4.72 -25.52
N LEU A 380 -40.38 3.64 -25.70
CA LEU A 380 -39.93 2.42 -26.35
C LEU A 380 -40.38 2.41 -27.81
N TYR A 381 -39.57 1.83 -28.69
CA TYR A 381 -39.96 1.64 -30.09
C TYR A 381 -41.00 0.50 -30.20
N PRO A 382 -41.99 0.59 -31.10
CA PRO A 382 -43.09 -0.40 -31.18
C PRO A 382 -42.65 -1.85 -31.44
N SER A 383 -41.44 -2.07 -31.97
CA SER A 383 -40.86 -3.38 -32.25
C SER A 383 -40.11 -4.01 -31.06
N SER A 384 -40.10 -3.37 -29.89
CA SER A 384 -39.42 -3.88 -28.70
C SER A 384 -40.37 -4.65 -27.77
N ASN A 385 -39.99 -5.87 -27.38
CA ASN A 385 -40.74 -6.75 -26.48
C ASN A 385 -40.58 -6.22 -25.04
N PRO A 386 -41.67 -5.96 -24.31
CA PRO A 386 -41.63 -5.26 -23.02
C PRO A 386 -40.90 -5.99 -21.87
N GLU A 387 -40.54 -7.27 -22.00
CA GLU A 387 -39.83 -8.03 -20.94
C GLU A 387 -38.40 -7.55 -20.68
N TRP A 388 -37.78 -6.81 -21.61
CA TRP A 388 -36.41 -6.30 -21.46
C TRP A 388 -36.33 -5.04 -20.59
N ALA A 389 -37.48 -4.45 -20.24
CA ALA A 389 -37.57 -3.29 -19.37
C ALA A 389 -37.64 -3.69 -17.88
N THR A 390 -36.86 -4.69 -17.47
CA THR A 390 -36.75 -5.04 -16.05
C THR A 390 -35.89 -3.97 -15.36
N LYS A 391 -36.48 -3.30 -14.36
CA LYS A 391 -35.84 -2.26 -13.54
C LYS A 391 -34.50 -2.75 -12.99
N VAL A 392 -33.40 -2.14 -13.44
CA VAL A 392 -32.17 -2.06 -12.67
C VAL A 392 -32.09 -0.63 -12.16
N LEU A 393 -32.51 -0.43 -10.91
CA LEU A 393 -32.17 0.73 -10.08
C LEU A 393 -31.54 0.20 -8.80
#